data_AF-A0A8T5HW11-F1
#
_entry.id   AF-A0A8T5HW11-F1
#
_cell.length_a   1.000
_cell.length_b   1.000
_cell.length_c   1.000
_cell.angle_alpha   90.00
_cell.angle_beta   90.00
_cell.angle_gamma   90.00
#
_symmetry.space_group_name_H-M   'P 1'
#
loop_
_entity.id
_entity.type
_entity.pdbx_description
1 polymer ?
#
loop_
_entity_poly.entity_id
_entity_poly.type
_entity_poly.pdbx_seq_one_letter_code
_entity_poly.pdbx_strand_id
1 'polypeptide(L)'
;MDPVQQILQLRQQGLTDELIEEELRKNGMNPKQINAAIENANTPAMPGGMPAMPQEPTMPGPMPGGPSMGAQPSGDEGNIYERIEAITESMIDEKWDALIGEVKKIVEWKEKVEEKQTKMLNDLEKLKEDFKILHQGVLGRLEDYDSRMSDVGTELKAVGKVFKDVVPEFVENVKELKSITQGVKKE
;
A
#
# COMPACT_ATOMS: atom_id res chain seq x y z
N MET A 1 -33.83 -22.99 -16.37
CA MET A 1 -32.96 -23.32 -15.22
C MET A 1 -33.87 -23.51 -14.03
N ASP A 2 -33.61 -24.51 -13.19
CA ASP A 2 -34.47 -24.82 -12.06
C ASP A 2 -34.29 -23.75 -10.95
N PRO A 3 -35.36 -23.04 -10.52
CA PRO A 3 -35.27 -22.00 -9.50
C PRO A 3 -34.62 -22.48 -8.20
N VAL A 4 -34.87 -23.73 -7.83
CA VAL A 4 -34.32 -24.35 -6.61
C VAL A 4 -32.79 -24.48 -6.71
N GLN A 5 -32.25 -24.81 -7.89
CA GLN A 5 -30.81 -24.94 -8.07
C GLN A 5 -30.09 -23.59 -8.03
N GLN A 6 -30.72 -22.52 -8.54
CA GLN A 6 -30.16 -21.17 -8.46
C GLN A 6 -30.08 -20.68 -7.01
N ILE A 7 -31.12 -20.94 -6.21
CA ILE A 7 -31.15 -20.60 -4.78
C ILE A 7 -30.04 -21.36 -4.04
N LEU A 8 -29.89 -22.66 -4.27
CA LEU A 8 -28.85 -23.47 -3.63
C LEU A 8 -27.43 -23.00 -4.01
N GLN A 9 -27.23 -22.56 -5.25
CA GLN A 9 -25.95 -22.03 -5.71
C GLN A 9 -25.63 -20.68 -5.07
N LEU A 10 -26.58 -19.76 -5.01
CA LEU A 10 -26.40 -18.45 -4.39
C LEU A 10 -26.21 -18.57 -2.87
N ARG A 11 -26.87 -19.55 -2.24
CA ARG A 11 -26.66 -19.87 -0.83
C ARG A 11 -25.27 -20.45 -0.57
N GLN A 12 -24.72 -21.29 -1.46
CA GLN A 12 -23.33 -21.74 -1.37
C GLN A 12 -22.32 -20.60 -1.47
N GLN A 13 -22.69 -19.50 -2.12
CA GLN A 13 -21.89 -18.26 -2.17
C GLN A 13 -22.06 -17.38 -0.93
N GLY A 14 -22.87 -17.81 0.05
CA GLY A 14 -23.06 -17.12 1.33
C GLY A 14 -24.07 -15.97 1.28
N LEU A 15 -24.87 -15.84 0.21
CA LEU A 15 -25.93 -14.84 0.14
C LEU A 15 -27.10 -15.19 1.06
N THR A 16 -27.73 -14.16 1.65
CA THR A 16 -28.93 -14.30 2.47
C THR A 16 -30.18 -14.48 1.60
N ASP A 17 -31.21 -15.14 2.15
CA ASP A 17 -32.44 -15.45 1.42
C ASP A 17 -33.12 -14.18 0.86
N GLU A 18 -33.07 -13.04 1.57
CA GLU A 18 -33.59 -11.75 1.11
C GLU A 18 -32.85 -11.21 -0.14
N LEU A 19 -31.53 -11.38 -0.20
CA LEU A 19 -30.72 -10.94 -1.34
C LEU A 19 -30.90 -11.87 -2.54
N ILE A 20 -31.16 -13.16 -2.28
CA ILE A 20 -31.49 -14.15 -3.30
C ILE A 20 -32.87 -13.83 -3.91
N GLU A 21 -33.86 -13.47 -3.10
CA GLU A 21 -35.17 -13.04 -3.59
C GLU A 21 -35.07 -11.82 -4.50
N GLU A 22 -34.26 -10.83 -4.13
CA GLU A 22 -34.03 -9.63 -4.94
C GLU A 22 -33.37 -9.95 -6.28
N GLU A 23 -32.34 -10.80 -6.28
CA GLU A 23 -31.62 -11.21 -7.49
C GLU A 23 -32.51 -12.05 -8.43
N LEU A 24 -33.33 -12.96 -7.88
CA LEU A 24 -34.28 -13.76 -8.66
C LEU A 24 -35.43 -12.91 -9.22
N ARG A 25 -35.89 -11.91 -8.47
CA ARG A 25 -36.90 -10.95 -8.94
C ARG A 25 -36.33 -10.08 -10.08
N LYS A 26 -35.08 -9.65 -9.97
CA LYS A 26 -34.35 -8.93 -11.03
C LYS A 26 -34.16 -9.77 -12.29
N ASN A 27 -34.01 -11.08 -12.12
CA ASN A 27 -33.99 -12.06 -13.22
C ASN A 27 -35.40 -12.38 -13.79
N GLY A 28 -36.44 -11.66 -13.35
CA GLY A 28 -37.79 -11.73 -13.92
C GLY A 28 -38.64 -12.90 -13.42
N MET A 29 -38.25 -13.54 -12.32
CA MET A 29 -38.99 -14.67 -11.74
C MET A 29 -40.18 -14.20 -10.91
N ASN A 30 -41.30 -14.93 -10.96
CA ASN A 30 -42.50 -14.55 -10.24
C ASN A 30 -42.34 -14.77 -8.72
N PRO A 31 -42.83 -13.86 -7.86
CA PRO A 31 -42.71 -13.99 -6.40
C PRO A 31 -43.25 -15.32 -5.86
N LYS A 32 -44.33 -15.84 -6.43
CA LYS A 32 -44.89 -17.16 -6.06
C LYS A 32 -43.97 -18.33 -6.37
N GLN A 33 -43.18 -18.22 -7.44
CA GLN A 33 -42.22 -19.26 -7.83
C GLN A 33 -40.95 -19.17 -6.98
N ILE A 34 -40.54 -17.95 -6.61
CA ILE A 34 -39.39 -17.71 -5.72
C ILE A 34 -39.67 -18.29 -4.34
N ASN A 35 -40.82 -17.96 -3.73
CA ASN A 35 -41.17 -18.45 -2.38
C ASN A 35 -41.30 -19.98 -2.35
N ALA A 36 -41.97 -20.57 -3.35
CA ALA A 36 -42.08 -22.02 -3.46
C ALA A 36 -40.72 -22.70 -3.68
N ALA A 37 -39.78 -22.04 -4.38
CA ALA A 37 -38.45 -22.57 -4.59
C ALA A 37 -37.55 -22.43 -3.36
N ILE A 38 -37.70 -21.36 -2.56
CA ILE A 38 -36.99 -21.17 -1.28
C ILE A 38 -37.49 -22.17 -0.24
N GLU A 39 -38.80 -22.40 -0.14
CA GLU A 39 -39.38 -23.42 0.73
C GLU A 39 -38.91 -24.84 0.34
N ASN A 40 -38.84 -25.12 -0.98
CA ASN A 40 -38.30 -26.40 -1.48
C ASN A 40 -36.77 -26.51 -1.31
N ALA A 41 -36.02 -25.41 -1.30
CA ALA A 41 -34.59 -25.40 -1.01
C ALA A 41 -34.29 -25.50 0.50
N ASN A 42 -35.22 -25.04 1.34
CA ASN A 42 -35.17 -25.13 2.80
C ASN A 42 -35.65 -26.48 3.36
N THR A 43 -36.29 -27.31 2.55
CA THR A 43 -36.63 -28.68 2.94
C THR A 43 -35.40 -29.57 2.73
N PRO A 44 -34.73 -30.03 3.81
CA PRO A 44 -33.60 -30.93 3.67
C PRO A 44 -34.07 -32.22 2.98
N ALA A 45 -33.39 -32.60 1.90
CA ALA A 45 -33.56 -33.90 1.27
C ALA A 45 -33.18 -35.00 2.28
N MET A 46 -34.15 -35.46 3.07
CA MET A 46 -34.02 -36.62 3.93
C MET A 46 -33.93 -37.87 3.04
N PRO A 47 -32.82 -38.63 3.09
CA PRO A 47 -32.73 -39.91 2.42
C PRO A 47 -33.46 -40.94 3.28
N GLY A 48 -34.74 -41.19 3.02
CA GLY A 48 -35.46 -42.22 3.75
C GLY A 48 -36.98 -42.17 3.61
N GLY A 49 -37.49 -42.96 2.68
CA GLY A 49 -38.70 -43.78 2.81
C GLY A 49 -39.93 -43.25 3.56
N MET A 50 -41.01 -43.11 2.77
CA MET A 50 -42.39 -43.54 3.08
C MET A 50 -43.31 -42.55 3.84
N PRO A 51 -44.64 -42.69 3.68
CA PRO A 51 -45.41 -42.18 2.55
C PRO A 51 -46.46 -41.13 3.00
N ALA A 52 -47.05 -40.46 2.01
CA ALA A 52 -48.20 -39.57 2.17
C ALA A 52 -49.29 -40.16 3.10
N MET A 53 -49.60 -39.43 4.17
CA MET A 53 -50.80 -39.67 4.98
C MET A 53 -52.02 -39.07 4.27
N PRO A 54 -53.09 -39.86 4.05
CA PRO A 54 -54.33 -39.40 3.47
C PRO A 54 -55.06 -38.38 4.36
N GLN A 55 -55.58 -37.36 3.71
CA GLN A 55 -56.53 -36.38 4.23
C GLN A 55 -57.78 -37.09 4.80
N GLU A 56 -58.05 -36.94 6.10
CA GLU A 56 -59.35 -37.31 6.67
C GLU A 56 -60.40 -36.22 6.39
N PRO A 57 -61.61 -36.58 5.91
CA PRO A 57 -62.71 -35.64 5.74
C PRO A 57 -63.50 -35.52 7.04
N THR A 58 -63.32 -34.43 7.79
CA THR A 58 -64.23 -34.07 8.89
C THR A 58 -65.54 -33.52 8.32
N MET A 59 -66.65 -34.17 8.68
CA MET A 59 -68.01 -33.86 8.24
C MET A 59 -68.54 -32.49 8.70
N PRO A 60 -69.58 -31.96 8.01
CA PRO A 60 -70.05 -30.59 8.13
C PRO A 60 -71.12 -30.42 9.21
N GLY A 61 -70.93 -29.44 10.10
CA GLY A 61 -71.99 -28.91 10.97
C GLY A 61 -72.66 -27.69 10.30
N PRO A 62 -74.00 -27.62 10.24
CA PRO A 62 -74.70 -26.47 9.69
C PRO A 62 -74.80 -25.37 10.76
N MET A 63 -74.23 -24.20 10.49
CA MET A 63 -74.58 -22.97 11.20
C MET A 63 -74.92 -21.89 10.16
N PRO A 64 -76.19 -21.42 10.10
CA PRO A 64 -76.62 -20.40 9.17
C PRO A 64 -76.44 -19.00 9.78
N GLY A 65 -75.85 -18.08 9.02
CA GLY A 65 -75.87 -16.65 9.33
C GLY A 65 -74.64 -15.88 8.86
N GLY A 66 -74.64 -15.45 7.59
CA GLY A 66 -73.80 -14.33 7.15
C GLY A 66 -74.28 -13.01 7.76
N PRO A 67 -73.46 -11.94 7.77
CA PRO A 67 -73.06 -11.33 6.50
C PRO A 67 -71.56 -11.21 6.26
N SER A 68 -71.30 -11.09 4.97
CA SER A 68 -70.06 -10.85 4.26
C SER A 68 -69.35 -9.54 4.63
N MET A 69 -68.05 -9.52 4.29
CA MET A 69 -67.21 -8.36 3.97
C MET A 69 -66.68 -7.49 5.10
N GLY A 70 -65.38 -7.66 5.30
CA GLY A 70 -64.49 -6.72 5.99
C GLY A 70 -63.06 -7.22 5.92
N ALA A 71 -62.58 -7.62 4.73
CA ALA A 71 -61.15 -7.58 4.48
C ALA A 71 -60.76 -6.10 4.58
N GLN A 72 -60.09 -5.76 5.67
CA GLN A 72 -59.45 -4.47 5.84
C GLN A 72 -58.03 -4.63 5.31
N PRO A 73 -57.74 -4.30 4.04
CA PRO A 73 -56.43 -3.77 3.74
C PRO A 73 -56.39 -2.36 4.33
N SER A 74 -55.20 -1.78 4.44
CA SER A 74 -54.93 -0.40 4.83
C SER A 74 -54.63 -0.23 6.32
N GLY A 75 -53.34 -0.13 6.61
CA GLY A 75 -52.86 0.37 7.90
C GLY A 75 -51.35 0.30 8.13
N ASP A 76 -50.60 -0.57 7.47
CA ASP A 76 -49.20 -0.84 7.84
C ASP A 76 -48.15 -0.45 6.78
N GLU A 77 -48.54 0.21 5.69
CA GLU A 77 -47.53 0.77 4.75
C GLU A 77 -46.78 1.94 5.38
N GLY A 78 -47.44 2.77 6.20
CA GLY A 78 -46.76 3.87 6.92
C GLY A 78 -45.69 3.38 7.91
N ASN A 79 -45.93 2.24 8.57
CA ASN A 79 -45.00 1.67 9.55
C ASN A 79 -43.76 1.06 8.88
N ILE A 80 -43.93 0.47 7.69
CA ILE A 80 -42.82 -0.06 6.88
C ILE A 80 -41.98 1.08 6.31
N TYR A 81 -42.59 2.16 5.80
CA TYR A 81 -41.84 3.33 5.35
C TYR A 81 -41.12 4.05 6.50
N GLU A 82 -41.74 4.22 7.67
CA GLU A 82 -41.07 4.78 8.87
C GLU A 82 -39.91 3.89 9.37
N ARG A 83 -40.06 2.56 9.32
CA ARG A 83 -38.96 1.63 9.63
C ARG A 83 -37.85 1.70 8.62
N ILE A 84 -38.17 1.76 7.33
CA ILE A 84 -37.18 1.91 6.26
C ILE A 84 -36.47 3.26 6.38
N GLU A 85 -37.18 4.34 6.71
CA GLU A 85 -36.63 5.67 6.93
C GLU A 85 -35.69 5.69 8.14
N ALA A 86 -36.08 5.10 9.27
CA ALA A 86 -35.21 4.98 10.45
C ALA A 86 -33.97 4.10 10.20
N ILE A 87 -34.12 3.00 9.44
CA ILE A 87 -32.99 2.15 9.04
C ILE A 87 -32.08 2.91 8.06
N THR A 88 -32.65 3.71 7.16
CA THR A 88 -31.89 4.48 6.16
C THR A 88 -31.16 5.65 6.82
N GLU A 89 -31.78 6.40 7.74
CA GLU A 89 -31.12 7.47 8.49
C GLU A 89 -29.99 6.93 9.36
N SER A 90 -30.23 5.85 10.11
CA SER A 90 -29.16 5.23 10.92
C SER A 90 -28.01 4.68 10.08
N MET A 91 -28.30 4.11 8.90
CA MET A 91 -27.27 3.66 7.97
C MET A 91 -26.52 4.84 7.33
N ILE A 92 -27.19 5.94 7.00
CA ILE A 92 -26.56 7.15 6.46
C ILE A 92 -25.65 7.80 7.51
N ASP A 93 -26.09 7.92 8.76
CA ASP A 93 -25.29 8.49 9.85
C ASP A 93 -24.05 7.63 10.14
N GLU A 94 -24.18 6.30 10.18
CA GLU A 94 -23.04 5.40 10.35
C GLU A 94 -22.01 5.55 9.22
N LYS A 95 -22.48 5.65 7.97
CA LYS A 95 -21.60 5.87 6.81
C LYS A 95 -21.00 7.26 6.81
N TRP A 96 -21.73 8.27 7.27
CA TRP A 96 -21.25 9.65 7.38
C TRP A 96 -20.15 9.75 8.44
N ASP A 97 -20.36 9.17 9.62
CA ASP A 97 -19.36 9.11 10.68
C ASP A 97 -18.11 8.33 10.25
N ALA A 98 -18.28 7.22 9.54
CA ALA A 98 -17.16 6.48 8.95
C ALA A 98 -16.37 7.34 7.95
N LEU A 99 -17.07 8.06 7.07
CA LEU A 99 -16.45 8.96 6.08
C LEU A 99 -15.70 10.12 6.76
N ILE A 100 -16.29 10.75 7.78
CA ILE A 100 -15.61 11.79 8.57
C ILE A 100 -14.37 11.21 9.27
N GLY A 101 -14.46 9.97 9.76
CA GLY A 101 -13.32 9.24 10.31
C GLY A 101 -12.18 9.07 9.31
N GLU A 102 -12.49 8.71 8.06
CA GLU A 102 -11.50 8.59 6.98
C GLU A 102 -10.90 9.94 6.58
N VAL A 103 -11.73 10.98 6.46
CA VAL A 103 -11.26 12.35 6.17
C VAL A 103 -10.30 12.85 7.23
N LYS A 104 -10.58 12.61 8.53
CA LYS A 104 -9.66 12.94 9.62
C LYS A 104 -8.31 12.25 9.46
N LYS A 105 -8.29 10.96 9.11
CA LYS A 105 -7.04 10.22 8.85
C LYS A 105 -6.25 10.83 7.68
N ILE A 106 -6.95 11.28 6.62
CA ILE A 106 -6.32 11.95 5.48
C ILE A 106 -5.71 13.30 5.90
N VAL A 107 -6.40 14.07 6.74
CA VAL A 107 -5.88 15.34 7.27
C VAL A 107 -4.61 15.11 8.10
N GLU A 108 -4.63 14.16 9.03
CA GLU A 108 -3.43 13.81 9.82
C GLU A 108 -2.28 13.32 8.94
N TRP A 109 -2.58 12.55 7.90
CA TRP A 109 -1.57 12.11 6.94
C TRP A 109 -1.00 13.30 6.15
N LYS A 110 -1.85 14.23 5.69
CA LYS A 110 -1.45 15.47 5.01
C LYS A 110 -0.50 16.29 5.88
N GLU A 111 -0.85 16.51 7.15
CA GLU A 111 0.00 17.24 8.10
C GLU A 111 1.37 16.58 8.27
N LYS A 112 1.41 15.24 8.43
CA LYS A 112 2.67 14.48 8.52
C LYS A 112 3.51 14.56 7.25
N VAL A 113 2.87 14.58 6.08
CA VAL A 113 3.56 14.72 4.78
C VAL A 113 4.11 16.13 4.61
N GLU A 114 3.34 17.16 4.96
CA GLU A 114 3.79 18.56 4.93
C GLU A 114 4.99 18.77 5.87
N GLU A 115 4.94 18.23 7.09
CA GLU A 115 6.06 18.30 8.03
C GLU A 115 7.33 17.63 7.47
N LYS A 116 7.18 16.43 6.90
CA LYS A 116 8.30 15.72 6.24
C LYS A 116 8.82 16.47 5.02
N GLN A 117 7.93 17.09 4.24
CA GLN A 117 8.30 17.89 3.08
C GLN A 117 9.13 19.10 3.50
N THR A 118 8.69 19.84 4.52
CA THR A 118 9.44 20.98 5.07
C THR A 118 10.81 20.55 5.61
N LYS A 119 10.87 19.45 6.37
CA LYS A 119 12.15 18.90 6.86
C LYS A 119 13.10 18.55 5.71
N MET A 120 12.59 17.87 4.69
CA MET A 120 13.38 17.49 3.51
C MET A 120 13.89 18.72 2.73
N LEU A 121 13.08 19.77 2.58
CA LEU A 121 13.53 21.02 1.95
C LEU A 121 14.66 21.69 2.75
N ASN A 122 14.53 21.73 4.07
CA ASN A 122 15.56 22.28 4.95
C ASN A 122 16.86 21.45 4.89
N ASP A 123 16.75 20.13 4.87
CA ASP A 123 17.92 19.24 4.78
C ASP A 123 18.61 19.35 3.42
N LEU A 124 17.86 19.54 2.33
CA LEU A 124 18.44 19.83 1.01
C LEU A 124 19.17 21.17 0.98
N GLU A 125 18.65 22.19 1.66
CA GLU A 125 19.30 23.49 1.77
C GLU A 125 20.61 23.40 2.56
N LYS A 126 20.61 22.67 3.68
CA LYS A 126 21.84 22.37 4.43
C LYS A 126 22.84 21.59 3.61
N LEU A 127 22.41 20.53 2.91
CA LEU A 127 23.27 19.72 2.06
C LEU A 127 23.91 20.57 0.95
N LYS A 128 23.16 21.51 0.37
CA LYS A 128 23.67 22.45 -0.62
C LYS A 128 24.75 23.36 -0.02
N GLU A 129 24.59 23.80 1.21
CA GLU A 129 25.58 24.64 1.90
C GLU A 129 26.84 23.84 2.27
N ASP A 130 26.67 22.66 2.84
CA ASP A 130 27.77 21.73 3.15
C ASP A 130 28.55 21.38 1.88
N PHE A 131 27.87 21.16 0.76
CA PHE A 131 28.51 20.91 -0.53
C PHE A 131 29.35 22.11 -1.01
N LYS A 132 28.87 23.35 -0.84
CA LYS A 132 29.67 24.54 -1.20
C LYS A 132 30.92 24.66 -0.33
N ILE A 133 30.78 24.46 0.98
CA ILE A 133 31.89 24.51 1.93
C ILE A 133 32.92 23.44 1.58
N LEU A 134 32.46 22.21 1.31
CA LEU A 134 33.32 21.12 0.87
C LEU A 134 34.01 21.45 -0.45
N HIS A 135 33.28 21.96 -1.44
CA HIS A 135 33.83 22.31 -2.75
C HIS A 135 34.91 23.39 -2.65
N GLN A 136 34.67 24.44 -1.85
CA GLN A 136 35.67 25.47 -1.55
C GLN A 136 36.89 24.90 -0.82
N GLY A 137 36.66 24.04 0.18
CA GLY A 137 37.73 23.39 0.92
C GLY A 137 38.60 22.48 0.04
N VAL A 138 37.98 21.72 -0.87
CA VAL A 138 38.67 20.83 -1.82
C VAL A 138 39.45 21.63 -2.85
N LEU A 139 38.88 22.71 -3.40
CA LEU A 139 39.58 23.61 -4.32
C LEU A 139 40.82 24.23 -3.65
N GLY A 140 40.68 24.76 -2.43
CA GLY A 140 41.81 25.33 -1.70
C GLY A 140 42.90 24.31 -1.41
N ARG A 141 42.53 23.07 -1.01
CA ARG A 141 43.50 21.98 -0.82
C ARG A 141 44.20 21.59 -2.11
N LEU A 142 43.51 21.64 -3.25
CA LEU A 142 44.08 21.33 -4.55
C LEU A 142 45.06 22.41 -4.99
N GLU A 143 44.73 23.69 -4.80
CA GLU A 143 45.62 24.82 -5.05
C GLU A 143 46.88 24.76 -4.16
N ASP A 144 46.72 24.49 -2.86
CA ASP A 144 47.84 24.28 -1.93
C ASP A 144 48.75 23.13 -2.40
N TYR A 145 48.14 22.05 -2.90
CA TYR A 145 48.88 20.88 -3.41
C TYR A 145 49.64 21.22 -4.69
N ASP A 146 49.03 21.92 -5.63
CA ASP A 146 49.65 22.37 -6.88
C ASP A 146 50.84 23.30 -6.60
N SER A 147 50.66 24.28 -5.69
CA SER A 147 51.74 25.18 -5.27
C SER A 147 52.91 24.40 -4.66
N ARG A 148 52.63 23.49 -3.72
CA ARG A 148 53.67 22.65 -3.09
C ARG A 148 54.39 21.77 -4.10
N MET A 149 53.67 21.22 -5.08
CA MET A 149 54.26 20.40 -6.13
C MET A 149 55.16 21.22 -7.05
N SER A 150 54.78 22.46 -7.36
CA SER A 150 55.60 23.41 -8.11
C SER A 150 56.89 23.78 -7.38
N ASP A 151 56.79 24.06 -6.08
CA ASP A 151 57.95 24.34 -5.22
C ASP A 151 58.90 23.15 -5.16
N VAL A 152 58.36 21.95 -4.93
CA VAL A 152 59.14 20.70 -4.97
C VAL A 152 59.80 20.51 -6.34
N GLY A 153 59.12 20.82 -7.45
CA GLY A 153 59.71 20.78 -8.78
C GLY A 153 60.88 21.75 -8.96
N THR A 154 60.82 22.91 -8.31
CA THR A 154 61.89 23.91 -8.32
C THR A 154 63.08 23.46 -7.48
N GLU A 155 62.82 22.94 -6.27
CA GLU A 155 63.85 22.35 -5.41
C GLU A 155 64.52 21.15 -6.09
N LEU A 156 63.75 20.26 -6.73
CA LEU A 156 64.28 19.11 -7.44
C LEU A 156 65.17 19.53 -8.61
N LYS A 157 64.83 20.60 -9.33
CA LYS A 157 65.69 21.17 -10.39
C LYS A 157 66.99 21.72 -9.80
N ALA A 158 66.93 22.42 -8.66
CA ALA A 158 68.11 22.94 -7.99
C ALA A 158 69.02 21.79 -7.51
N VAL A 159 68.45 20.76 -6.88
CA VAL A 159 69.17 19.53 -6.50
C VAL A 159 69.78 18.87 -7.73
N GLY A 160 69.04 18.76 -8.83
CA GLY A 160 69.56 18.20 -10.09
C GLY A 160 70.74 18.99 -10.65
N LYS A 161 70.74 20.33 -10.51
CA LYS A 161 71.86 21.18 -10.90
C LYS A 161 73.08 20.94 -10.01
N VAL A 162 72.90 20.95 -8.69
CA VAL A 162 73.97 20.65 -7.73
C VAL A 162 74.55 19.26 -7.98
N PHE A 163 73.72 18.25 -8.23
CA PHE A 163 74.17 16.90 -8.53
C PHE A 163 75.02 16.85 -9.81
N LYS A 164 74.63 17.64 -10.83
CA LYS A 164 75.35 17.76 -12.10
C LYS A 164 76.74 18.39 -11.91
N ASP A 165 76.88 19.29 -10.94
CA ASP A 165 78.13 19.97 -10.62
C ASP A 165 79.03 19.10 -9.70
N VAL A 166 78.44 18.42 -8.70
CA VAL A 166 79.18 17.62 -7.70
C VAL A 166 79.63 16.26 -8.23
N VAL A 167 78.82 15.56 -9.05
CA VAL A 167 79.17 14.20 -9.53
C VAL A 167 80.51 14.17 -10.28
N PRO A 168 80.78 15.08 -11.24
CA PRO A 168 82.07 15.12 -11.92
C PRO A 168 83.23 15.35 -10.97
N GLU A 169 83.11 16.31 -10.05
CA GLU A 169 84.14 16.66 -9.07
C GLU A 169 84.44 15.48 -8.13
N PHE A 170 83.39 14.75 -7.70
CA PHE A 170 83.55 13.54 -6.89
C PHE A 170 84.27 12.43 -7.67
N VAL A 171 83.94 12.24 -8.95
CA VAL A 171 84.62 11.25 -9.81
C VAL A 171 86.09 11.62 -10.04
N GLU A 172 86.38 12.90 -10.19
CA GLU A 172 87.75 13.40 -10.37
C GLU A 172 88.57 13.19 -9.08
N ASN A 173 88.03 13.58 -7.92
CA ASN A 173 88.65 13.36 -6.61
C ASN A 173 88.93 11.87 -6.34
N VAL A 174 87.99 10.98 -6.68
CA VAL A 174 88.20 9.52 -6.54
C VAL A 174 89.28 9.01 -7.49
N LYS A 175 89.38 9.54 -8.71
CA LYS A 175 90.48 9.20 -9.64
C LYS A 175 91.83 9.67 -9.12
N GLU A 176 91.91 10.88 -8.58
CA GLU A 176 93.14 11.40 -7.97
C GLU A 176 93.58 10.56 -6.77
N LEU A 177 92.67 10.24 -5.85
CA LEU A 177 92.95 9.35 -4.72
C LEU A 177 93.45 7.98 -5.16
N LYS A 178 92.84 7.40 -6.21
CA LYS A 178 93.31 6.14 -6.80
C LYS A 178 94.73 6.27 -7.35
N SER A 179 95.04 7.39 -8.02
CA SER A 179 96.37 7.66 -8.57
C SER A 179 97.43 7.82 -7.46
N ILE A 180 97.13 8.60 -6.42
CA ILE A 180 98.02 8.77 -5.24
C ILE A 180 98.26 7.42 -4.56
N THR A 181 97.20 6.64 -4.33
CA THR A 181 97.32 5.31 -3.71
C THR A 181 98.17 4.36 -4.55
N GLN A 182 98.06 4.41 -5.88
CA GLN A 182 98.90 3.61 -6.78
C GLN A 182 100.37 4.05 -6.79
N GLY A 183 100.62 5.36 -6.66
CA GLY A 183 101.98 5.90 -6.49
C GLY A 183 102.63 5.40 -5.21
N VAL A 184 101.93 5.52 -4.08
CA VAL A 184 102.41 5.05 -2.76
C VAL A 184 102.63 3.54 -2.72
N LYS A 185 101.88 2.75 -3.51
CA LYS A 185 102.03 1.28 -3.55
C LYS A 185 103.19 0.78 -4.43
N LYS A 186 103.85 1.67 -5.18
CA LYS A 186 104.99 1.35 -6.06
C LYS A 186 106.36 1.70 -5.46
N GLU A 187 106.39 2.49 -4.38
CA GLU A 187 107.54 2.62 -3.48
C GLU A 187 107.52 1.53 -2.40
#